data_AF-A0AAD9Q398-F1
#
_entry.id   AF-A0AAD9Q398-F1
#
_cell.length_a   1.000
_cell.length_b   1.000
_cell.length_c   1.000
_cell.angle_alpha   90.00
_cell.angle_beta   90.00
_cell.angle_gamma   90.00
#
_symmetry.space_group_name_H-M   'P 1'
#
loop_
_entity.id
_entity.type
_entity.pdbx_description
1 polymer ?
#
loop_
_entity_poly.entity_id
_entity_poly.type
_entity_poly.pdbx_seq_one_letter_code
_entity_poly.pdbx_strand_id
1 'polypeptide(L)'
;MSITSADHEYHQALFTTSENCLLFDPNPLSVRTTMSSVSCSLRCARERRCKSANFVSGDSSCSLLDKTETTHAHLVQCGHFGAAYLKKVHSDTGSIPQLAIPSCKSLNQSFDPSGVYWVDPDGGSHDNAFKVYCEMDTDGGGWTLVWSYKFTRYQPFNSSQNAVTPRPNWPTNYARVDVPISTSPPLHEEDYNAFSFSLWKQFGQEILLKSNIMTWFICSPDVGNFVEWKDGRISCKASKLISKVQCVNDSPPNEFKRAEHTCGPRIKGYGVLNFYFDGCKTDDNPNHNPCRLPDKLLPPTNVNNPHGNILLR
;
A
#
# COMPACT_ATOMS: atom_id res chain seq x y z
N MET A 1 -17.35 25.22 -28.86
CA MET A 1 -15.94 24.87 -29.09
C MET A 1 -15.57 23.93 -27.95
N SER A 2 -15.77 22.63 -28.17
CA SER A 2 -15.61 21.64 -27.10
C SER A 2 -14.20 21.09 -27.16
N ILE A 3 -13.37 21.50 -26.21
CA ILE A 3 -12.04 20.91 -25.99
C ILE A 3 -12.29 19.67 -25.13
N THR A 4 -12.25 18.49 -25.74
CA THR A 4 -12.14 17.23 -25.02
C THR A 4 -10.65 16.89 -24.91
N SER A 5 -10.08 17.04 -23.71
CA SER A 5 -8.78 16.45 -23.37
C SER A 5 -8.97 14.93 -23.28
N ALA A 6 -8.60 14.21 -24.33
CA ALA A 6 -8.43 12.77 -24.24
C ALA A 6 -7.03 12.53 -23.66
N ASP A 7 -6.94 12.29 -22.36
CA ASP A 7 -5.75 11.70 -21.76
C ASP A 7 -5.60 10.28 -22.35
N HIS A 8 -4.77 10.16 -23.36
CA HIS A 8 -4.28 8.86 -23.82
C HIS A 8 -3.25 8.36 -22.81
N GLU A 9 -3.73 7.67 -21.77
CA GLU A 9 -2.91 6.77 -20.96
C GLU A 9 -2.26 5.74 -21.90
N TYR A 10 -0.98 5.94 -22.19
CA TYR A 10 -0.15 4.93 -22.84
C TYR A 10 0.08 3.78 -21.85
N HIS A 11 -0.86 2.83 -21.80
CA HIS A 11 -0.60 1.55 -21.14
C HIS A 11 0.44 0.77 -21.94
N GLN A 12 1.69 0.83 -21.52
CA GLN A 12 2.74 -0.04 -22.05
C GLN A 12 2.55 -1.43 -21.42
N ALA A 13 1.96 -2.36 -22.18
CA ALA A 13 1.96 -3.77 -21.83
C ALA A 13 3.08 -4.47 -22.61
N LEU A 14 3.96 -5.17 -21.89
CA LEU A 14 5.02 -5.97 -22.48
C LEU A 14 4.52 -7.39 -22.78
N PHE A 15 5.04 -7.97 -23.86
CA PHE A 15 4.71 -9.32 -24.27
C PHE A 15 6.00 -10.07 -24.61
N THR A 16 6.09 -11.31 -24.15
CA THR A 16 7.07 -12.27 -24.71
C THR A 16 6.40 -13.04 -25.84
N THR A 17 7.12 -13.22 -26.94
CA THR A 17 6.63 -13.92 -28.13
C THR A 17 7.34 -15.25 -28.29
N SER A 18 6.56 -16.32 -28.43
CA SER A 18 7.04 -17.64 -28.81
C SER A 18 6.51 -17.97 -30.21
N GLU A 19 7.42 -17.95 -31.19
CA GLU A 19 7.10 -18.21 -32.59
C GLU A 19 6.75 -19.68 -32.84
N ASN A 20 5.84 -19.90 -33.78
CA ASN A 20 5.28 -21.20 -34.16
C ASN A 20 4.61 -21.97 -33.00
N CYS A 21 4.20 -21.27 -31.95
CA CYS A 21 3.52 -21.83 -30.79
C CYS A 21 2.12 -21.23 -30.58
N LEU A 22 1.25 -21.99 -29.93
CA LEU A 22 -0.11 -21.61 -29.55
C LEU A 22 -0.44 -22.22 -28.19
N LEU A 23 -1.32 -21.56 -27.44
CA LEU A 23 -2.00 -22.15 -26.28
C LEU A 23 -3.42 -22.55 -26.69
N PHE A 24 -3.70 -23.85 -26.78
CA PHE A 24 -5.01 -24.36 -27.19
C PHE A 24 -5.99 -24.34 -26.01
N ASP A 25 -6.80 -23.28 -25.94
CA ASP A 25 -7.91 -23.18 -24.99
C ASP A 25 -9.25 -23.40 -25.71
N PRO A 26 -10.07 -24.37 -25.29
CA PRO A 26 -11.41 -24.55 -25.86
C PRO A 26 -12.36 -23.36 -25.55
N ASN A 27 -12.06 -22.55 -24.54
CA ASN A 27 -12.90 -21.41 -24.11
C ASN A 27 -12.11 -20.09 -24.06
N PRO A 28 -11.64 -19.56 -25.21
CA PRO A 28 -10.94 -18.28 -25.23
C PRO A 28 -11.88 -17.14 -24.81
N LEU A 29 -11.32 -16.08 -24.22
CA LEU A 29 -12.07 -14.88 -23.85
C LEU A 29 -12.72 -14.21 -25.07
N SER A 30 -12.03 -14.25 -26.20
CA SER A 30 -12.44 -13.60 -27.44
C SER A 30 -11.63 -14.16 -28.60
N VAL A 31 -12.26 -14.34 -29.76
CA VAL A 31 -11.59 -14.60 -31.03
C VAL A 31 -12.01 -13.54 -32.04
N ARG A 32 -11.04 -12.83 -32.63
CA ARG A 32 -11.27 -11.73 -33.58
C ARG A 32 -10.25 -11.78 -34.71
N THR A 33 -10.61 -11.20 -35.85
CA THR A 33 -9.68 -11.01 -36.96
C THR A 33 -8.75 -9.82 -36.70
N THR A 34 -7.48 -9.96 -37.07
CA THR A 34 -6.47 -8.91 -36.96
C THR A 34 -5.33 -9.11 -37.95
N MET A 35 -4.67 -8.04 -38.36
CA MET A 35 -3.67 -8.07 -39.43
C MET A 35 -2.24 -8.35 -38.94
N SER A 36 -2.00 -8.33 -37.62
CA SER A 36 -0.66 -8.55 -37.08
C SER A 36 -0.69 -9.02 -35.64
N SER A 37 0.38 -9.72 -35.23
CA SER A 37 0.65 -10.08 -33.83
C SER A 37 0.69 -8.84 -32.93
N VAL A 38 1.21 -7.71 -33.40
CA VAL A 38 1.22 -6.42 -32.68
C VAL A 38 -0.20 -5.89 -32.43
N SER A 39 -1.08 -5.99 -33.41
CA SER A 39 -2.48 -5.60 -33.22
C SER A 39 -3.21 -6.54 -32.25
N CYS A 40 -2.85 -7.82 -32.26
CA CYS A 40 -3.36 -8.80 -31.31
C CYS A 40 -2.88 -8.52 -29.87
N SER A 41 -1.59 -8.22 -29.68
CA SER A 41 -1.03 -7.88 -28.37
C SER A 41 -1.66 -6.61 -27.80
N LEU A 42 -1.88 -5.58 -28.61
CA LEU A 42 -2.58 -4.36 -28.20
C LEU A 42 -4.02 -4.62 -27.74
N ARG A 43 -4.73 -5.57 -28.38
CA ARG A 43 -6.07 -5.98 -27.93
C ARG A 43 -6.01 -6.71 -26.59
N CYS A 44 -5.06 -7.63 -26.42
CA CYS A 44 -4.84 -8.29 -25.14
C CYS A 44 -4.41 -7.31 -24.03
N ALA A 45 -3.66 -6.27 -24.38
CA ALA A 45 -3.27 -5.23 -23.44
C ALA A 45 -4.50 -4.51 -22.86
N ARG A 46 -5.48 -4.21 -23.72
CA ARG A 46 -6.73 -3.49 -23.38
C ARG A 46 -7.76 -4.37 -22.66
N GLU A 47 -7.74 -5.68 -22.86
CA GLU A 47 -8.64 -6.61 -22.16
C GLU A 47 -8.07 -6.97 -20.77
N ARG A 48 -8.79 -6.59 -19.71
CA ARG A 48 -8.34 -6.78 -18.31
C ARG A 48 -8.13 -8.24 -17.97
N ARG A 49 -8.96 -9.15 -18.49
CA ARG A 49 -8.85 -10.59 -18.21
C ARG A 49 -7.76 -11.28 -19.03
N CYS A 50 -7.23 -10.62 -20.06
CA CYS A 50 -6.28 -11.25 -20.97
C CYS A 50 -4.90 -11.36 -20.32
N LYS A 51 -4.41 -12.61 -20.19
CA LYS A 51 -3.07 -12.96 -19.70
C LYS A 51 -2.15 -13.46 -20.81
N SER A 52 -2.70 -13.93 -21.92
CA SER A 52 -1.95 -14.24 -23.15
C SER A 52 -2.85 -14.19 -24.37
N ALA A 53 -2.25 -14.21 -25.56
CA ALA A 53 -2.98 -14.24 -26.81
C ALA A 53 -2.28 -15.13 -27.84
N ASN A 54 -3.05 -15.69 -28.75
CA ASN A 54 -2.58 -16.41 -29.92
C ASN A 54 -2.82 -15.54 -31.16
N PHE A 55 -1.83 -15.43 -32.04
CA PHE A 55 -2.00 -14.87 -33.38
C PHE A 55 -1.66 -15.93 -34.43
N VAL A 56 -2.50 -16.10 -35.45
CA VAL A 56 -2.24 -17.01 -36.58
C VAL A 56 -2.31 -16.22 -37.88
N SER A 57 -1.19 -16.12 -38.59
CA SER A 57 -1.08 -15.30 -39.80
C SER A 57 -1.94 -15.84 -40.95
N GLY A 58 -2.03 -17.16 -41.11
CA GLY A 58 -2.82 -17.80 -42.17
C GLY A 58 -4.30 -17.46 -42.11
N ASP A 59 -4.87 -17.41 -40.90
CA ASP A 59 -6.29 -17.13 -40.68
C ASP A 59 -6.55 -15.66 -40.31
N SER A 60 -5.49 -14.85 -40.19
CA SER A 60 -5.54 -13.50 -39.60
C SER A 60 -6.29 -13.49 -38.26
N SER A 61 -6.14 -14.55 -37.46
CA SER A 61 -6.93 -14.77 -36.26
C SER A 61 -6.15 -14.37 -35.00
N CYS A 62 -6.87 -13.79 -34.04
CA CYS A 62 -6.35 -13.40 -32.74
C CYS A 62 -7.28 -13.91 -31.64
N SER A 63 -6.77 -14.79 -30.79
CA SER A 63 -7.51 -15.37 -29.67
C SER A 63 -6.93 -14.86 -28.36
N LEU A 64 -7.75 -14.23 -27.53
CA LEU A 64 -7.39 -13.71 -26.20
C LEU A 64 -7.68 -14.77 -25.13
N LEU A 65 -6.78 -14.93 -24.16
CA LEU A 65 -6.78 -16.04 -23.20
C LEU A 65 -6.59 -15.50 -21.78
N ASP A 66 -7.27 -16.08 -20.77
CA ASP A 66 -7.02 -15.81 -19.34
C ASP A 66 -6.03 -16.79 -18.69
N LYS A 67 -5.40 -17.63 -19.51
CA LYS A 67 -4.38 -18.62 -19.14
C LYS A 67 -3.01 -18.25 -19.69
N THR A 68 -1.98 -18.93 -19.21
CA THR A 68 -0.57 -18.72 -19.60
C THR A 68 0.15 -20.06 -19.72
N GLU A 69 1.29 -20.10 -20.42
CA GLU A 69 2.19 -21.26 -20.43
C GLU A 69 2.65 -21.69 -19.02
N THR A 70 2.70 -20.76 -18.05
CA THR A 70 3.10 -21.05 -16.66
C THR A 70 1.98 -21.71 -15.87
N THR A 71 0.73 -21.30 -16.10
CA THR A 71 -0.43 -21.87 -15.39
C THR A 71 -0.94 -23.14 -16.07
N HIS A 72 -0.76 -23.26 -17.38
CA HIS A 72 -1.32 -24.33 -18.21
C HIS A 72 -0.34 -24.79 -19.30
N ALA A 73 0.87 -25.17 -18.90
CA ALA A 73 1.94 -25.63 -19.81
C ALA A 73 1.48 -26.75 -20.77
N HIS A 74 0.63 -27.65 -20.30
CA HIS A 74 0.10 -28.78 -21.08
C HIS A 74 -0.79 -28.37 -22.26
N LEU A 75 -1.29 -27.14 -22.29
CA LEU A 75 -2.10 -26.60 -23.40
C LEU A 75 -1.24 -25.94 -24.48
N VAL A 76 0.06 -25.76 -24.23
CA VAL A 76 0.97 -25.14 -25.19
C VAL A 76 1.44 -26.18 -26.19
N GLN A 77 1.26 -25.88 -27.48
CA GLN A 77 1.73 -26.71 -28.58
C GLN A 77 2.51 -25.85 -29.57
N CYS A 78 3.64 -26.38 -30.03
CA CYS A 78 4.54 -25.72 -30.97
C CYS A 78 4.71 -26.56 -32.24
N GLY A 79 5.11 -25.90 -33.33
CA GLY A 79 5.17 -26.48 -34.68
C GLY A 79 4.08 -25.98 -35.64
N HIS A 80 3.31 -24.96 -35.23
CA HIS A 80 2.26 -24.36 -36.06
C HIS A 80 2.87 -23.19 -36.86
N PHE A 81 3.22 -23.44 -38.12
CA PHE A 81 3.87 -22.42 -38.95
C PHE A 81 2.98 -21.18 -39.13
N GLY A 82 3.55 -19.99 -38.89
CA GLY A 82 2.82 -18.72 -38.95
C GLY A 82 1.97 -18.40 -37.71
N ALA A 83 2.07 -19.20 -36.65
CA ALA A 83 1.47 -18.90 -35.36
C ALA A 83 2.46 -18.14 -34.45
N ALA A 84 1.94 -17.29 -33.59
CA ALA A 84 2.70 -16.62 -32.54
C ALA A 84 1.91 -16.65 -31.23
N TYR A 85 2.53 -17.19 -30.18
CA TYR A 85 2.02 -17.14 -28.83
C TYR A 85 2.59 -15.90 -28.12
N LEU A 86 1.69 -15.03 -27.67
CA LEU A 86 1.98 -13.75 -27.04
C LEU A 86 1.61 -13.83 -25.57
N LYS A 87 2.57 -14.08 -24.69
CA LYS A 87 2.31 -14.06 -23.25
C LYS A 87 2.37 -12.62 -22.77
N LYS A 88 1.26 -12.13 -22.21
CA LYS A 88 1.25 -10.83 -21.54
C LYS A 88 2.12 -10.98 -20.33
N VAL A 89 3.19 -10.21 -20.29
CA VAL A 89 3.96 -10.04 -19.07
C VAL A 89 3.01 -9.25 -18.17
N HIS A 90 2.45 -9.91 -17.14
CA HIS A 90 1.90 -9.13 -16.03
C HIS A 90 3.02 -8.19 -15.59
N SER A 91 2.64 -7.00 -15.15
CA SER A 91 3.53 -6.05 -14.48
C SER A 91 4.36 -6.80 -13.42
N ASP A 92 5.48 -7.42 -13.82
CA ASP A 92 6.51 -7.99 -12.96
C ASP A 92 7.30 -6.83 -12.31
N THR A 93 6.86 -5.60 -12.58
CA THR A 93 7.19 -4.36 -11.92
C THR A 93 7.15 -4.55 -10.41
N GLY A 94 8.32 -4.42 -9.79
CA GLY A 94 8.55 -4.64 -8.37
C GLY A 94 8.53 -6.11 -7.92
N SER A 95 8.52 -7.10 -8.81
CA SER A 95 8.57 -8.53 -8.40
C SER A 95 9.99 -9.01 -8.05
N ILE A 96 11.00 -8.42 -8.70
CA ILE A 96 12.43 -8.68 -8.50
C ILE A 96 13.21 -7.36 -8.42
N PRO A 97 14.44 -7.34 -7.85
CA PRO A 97 15.24 -6.12 -7.73
C PRO A 97 15.45 -5.39 -9.06
N GLN A 98 15.65 -6.11 -10.16
CA GLN A 98 15.90 -5.54 -11.49
C GLN A 98 14.68 -4.85 -12.11
N LEU A 99 13.50 -5.09 -11.55
CA LEU A 99 12.24 -4.47 -11.96
C LEU A 99 11.72 -3.55 -10.85
N ALA A 100 12.57 -3.15 -9.89
CA ALA A 100 12.18 -2.32 -8.77
C ALA A 100 11.52 -1.03 -9.26
N ILE A 101 10.45 -0.65 -8.57
CA ILE A 101 9.70 0.59 -8.86
C ILE A 101 10.27 1.77 -8.08
N PRO A 102 10.13 3.02 -8.56
CA PRO A 102 10.57 4.17 -7.78
C PRO A 102 9.89 4.30 -6.41
N SER A 103 8.59 4.00 -6.33
CA SER A 103 7.82 4.02 -5.08
C SER A 103 6.46 3.33 -5.28
N CYS A 104 5.74 3.01 -4.20
CA CYS A 104 4.36 2.53 -4.31
C CYS A 104 3.46 3.50 -5.10
N LYS A 105 3.74 4.81 -5.04
CA LYS A 105 2.99 5.85 -5.76
C LYS A 105 3.08 5.75 -7.27
N SER A 106 4.10 5.07 -7.82
CA SER A 106 4.19 4.85 -9.27
C SER A 106 3.32 3.70 -9.77
N LEU A 107 2.76 2.89 -8.87
CA LEU A 107 1.86 1.81 -9.23
C LEU A 107 0.48 2.35 -9.63
N ASN A 108 -0.20 1.62 -10.52
CA ASN A 108 -1.55 1.95 -10.93
C ASN A 108 -2.55 1.05 -10.19
N GLN A 109 -3.38 1.63 -9.32
CA GLN A 109 -4.40 0.91 -8.55
C GLN A 109 -5.32 0.01 -9.40
N SER A 110 -5.54 0.31 -10.68
CA SER A 110 -6.38 -0.52 -11.56
C SER A 110 -5.72 -1.82 -12.00
N PHE A 111 -4.39 -1.93 -11.90
CA PHE A 111 -3.60 -3.04 -12.44
C PHE A 111 -2.69 -3.70 -11.40
N ASP A 112 -2.23 -2.93 -10.43
CA ASP A 112 -1.27 -3.36 -9.41
C ASP A 112 -1.99 -3.46 -8.05
N PRO A 113 -2.22 -4.67 -7.53
CA PRO A 113 -2.92 -4.88 -6.26
C PRO A 113 -2.04 -4.53 -5.05
N SER A 114 -2.66 -4.40 -3.87
CA SER A 114 -1.91 -4.30 -2.62
C SER A 114 -1.00 -5.53 -2.43
N GLY A 115 0.26 -5.34 -2.04
CA GLY A 115 1.22 -6.43 -1.97
C GLY A 115 2.66 -5.98 -1.69
N VAL A 116 3.59 -6.94 -1.69
CA VAL A 116 5.01 -6.66 -1.49
C VAL A 116 5.70 -6.41 -2.83
N TYR A 117 6.38 -5.27 -2.93
CA TYR A 117 7.11 -4.83 -4.12
C TYR A 117 8.56 -4.49 -3.78
N TRP A 118 9.47 -4.75 -4.70
CA TRP A 118 10.81 -4.17 -4.72
C TRP A 118 10.73 -2.71 -5.16
N VAL A 119 11.36 -1.83 -4.39
CA VAL A 119 11.46 -0.40 -4.69
C VAL A 119 12.92 0.03 -4.73
N ASP A 120 13.17 1.02 -5.58
CA ASP A 120 14.45 1.68 -5.77
C ASP A 120 14.21 3.19 -5.91
N PRO A 121 14.19 3.93 -4.79
CA PRO A 121 13.86 5.36 -4.80
C PRO A 121 14.92 6.26 -5.46
N ASP A 122 16.17 5.80 -5.57
CA ASP A 122 17.24 6.60 -6.19
C ASP A 122 17.38 6.36 -7.69
N GLY A 123 16.82 5.25 -8.20
CA GLY A 123 16.76 4.93 -9.62
C GLY A 123 18.14 4.66 -10.24
N GLY A 124 19.14 4.42 -9.40
CA GLY A 124 20.52 4.15 -9.77
C GLY A 124 20.76 2.66 -10.07
N SER A 125 21.71 2.06 -9.35
CA SER A 125 21.92 0.61 -9.43
C SER A 125 20.88 -0.10 -8.57
N HIS A 126 20.21 -1.11 -9.10
CA HIS A 126 19.24 -1.92 -8.36
C HIS A 126 19.83 -2.78 -7.22
N ASP A 127 21.14 -2.68 -6.95
CA ASP A 127 21.81 -3.40 -5.86
C ASP A 127 21.32 -2.98 -4.46
N ASN A 128 20.81 -1.76 -4.34
CA ASN A 128 20.23 -1.25 -3.09
C ASN A 128 18.70 -1.28 -3.08
N ALA A 129 18.06 -1.88 -4.08
CA ALA A 129 16.62 -2.06 -4.08
C ALA A 129 16.19 -2.87 -2.85
N PHE A 130 15.02 -2.56 -2.29
CA PHE A 130 14.52 -3.21 -1.09
C PHE A 130 13.01 -3.45 -1.17
N LYS A 131 12.50 -4.33 -0.31
CA LYS A 131 11.06 -4.65 -0.29
C LYS A 131 10.28 -3.69 0.58
N VAL A 132 9.10 -3.32 0.10
CA VAL A 132 8.06 -2.60 0.85
C VAL A 132 6.71 -3.28 0.65
N TYR A 133 5.77 -3.05 1.56
CA TYR A 133 4.36 -3.33 1.30
C TYR A 133 3.68 -2.07 0.74
N CYS A 134 3.10 -2.20 -0.45
CA CYS A 134 2.27 -1.18 -1.09
C CYS A 134 0.79 -1.47 -0.82
N GLU A 135 0.09 -0.50 -0.24
CA GLU A 135 -1.37 -0.52 -0.13
C GLU A 135 -1.95 0.32 -1.28
N MET A 136 -2.73 -0.35 -2.12
CA MET A 136 -3.25 0.20 -3.36
C MET A 136 -4.75 0.45 -3.31
N ASP A 137 -5.45 0.08 -2.24
CA ASP A 137 -6.91 0.12 -2.18
C ASP A 137 -7.47 1.44 -1.61
N THR A 138 -6.73 2.12 -0.75
CA THR A 138 -7.22 3.30 -0.01
C THR A 138 -6.92 4.61 -0.75
N ASP A 139 -7.94 5.44 -1.00
CA ASP A 139 -7.81 6.82 -1.50
C ASP A 139 -6.94 6.97 -2.77
N GLY A 140 -7.06 6.04 -3.73
CA GLY A 140 -6.24 6.06 -4.96
C GLY A 140 -4.98 5.19 -4.90
N GLY A 141 -4.68 4.59 -3.74
CA GLY A 141 -3.53 3.73 -3.54
C GLY A 141 -2.20 4.50 -3.46
N GLY A 142 -1.12 3.76 -3.68
CA GLY A 142 0.24 4.28 -3.70
C GLY A 142 0.88 4.45 -2.33
N TRP A 143 0.29 3.85 -1.29
CA TRP A 143 0.76 3.99 0.08
C TRP A 143 1.86 2.98 0.40
N THR A 144 2.96 3.45 1.00
CA THR A 144 4.04 2.58 1.50
C THR A 144 3.86 2.35 2.99
N LEU A 145 3.73 1.09 3.43
CA LEU A 145 3.65 0.76 4.86
C LEU A 145 5.01 1.00 5.54
N VAL A 146 5.07 1.97 6.45
CA VAL A 146 6.31 2.32 7.15
C VAL A 146 6.36 1.85 8.60
N TRP A 147 5.20 1.59 9.20
CA TRP A 147 5.12 1.12 10.57
C TRP A 147 3.83 0.34 10.82
N SER A 148 3.96 -0.85 11.40
CA SER A 148 2.87 -1.62 12.00
C SER A 148 3.18 -1.84 13.48
N TYR A 149 2.18 -1.63 14.34
CA TYR A 149 2.31 -1.80 15.79
C TYR A 149 1.09 -2.45 16.41
N LYS A 150 1.33 -3.16 17.51
CA LYS A 150 0.30 -3.67 18.40
C LYS A 150 0.41 -3.02 19.77
N PHE A 151 -0.42 -3.50 20.69
CA PHE A 151 -0.47 -3.05 22.08
C PHE A 151 0.14 -4.11 23.01
N THR A 152 0.97 -3.69 23.98
CA THR A 152 1.50 -4.60 25.02
C THR A 152 0.39 -5.12 25.92
N ARG A 153 -0.66 -4.30 26.15
CA ARG A 153 -1.79 -4.65 27.00
C ARG A 153 -3.08 -4.01 26.50
N TYR A 154 -3.77 -4.72 25.59
CA TYR A 154 -5.00 -4.19 25.01
C TYR A 154 -6.17 -4.10 26.01
N GLN A 155 -6.24 -5.00 27.00
CA GLN A 155 -7.30 -5.00 28.01
C GLN A 155 -6.74 -5.09 29.45
N PRO A 156 -7.08 -4.15 30.35
CA PRO A 156 -7.77 -2.88 30.07
C PRO A 156 -6.87 -1.90 29.29
N PHE A 157 -7.42 -1.25 28.26
CA PHE A 157 -6.63 -0.42 27.32
C PHE A 157 -5.97 0.80 27.99
N ASN A 158 -6.61 1.34 29.01
CA ASN A 158 -6.16 2.52 29.76
C ASN A 158 -5.16 2.19 30.88
N SER A 159 -4.62 0.97 30.92
CA SER A 159 -3.57 0.61 31.88
C SER A 159 -2.30 1.39 31.58
N SER A 160 -1.64 1.92 32.62
CA SER A 160 -0.29 2.51 32.50
C SER A 160 0.80 1.50 32.11
N GLN A 161 0.45 0.22 32.00
CA GLN A 161 1.30 -0.85 31.49
C GLN A 161 1.08 -1.12 29.99
N ASN A 162 0.07 -0.49 29.39
CA ASN A 162 -0.15 -0.55 27.96
C ASN A 162 0.81 0.39 27.25
N ALA A 163 1.31 -0.02 26.10
CA ALA A 163 2.21 0.72 25.24
C ALA A 163 2.04 0.22 23.80
N VAL A 164 2.34 1.06 22.80
CA VAL A 164 2.51 0.62 21.42
C VAL A 164 3.84 -0.11 21.27
N THR A 165 3.87 -1.20 20.50
CA THR A 165 5.09 -1.98 20.30
C THR A 165 5.11 -2.73 18.96
N PRO A 166 6.26 -2.82 18.27
CA PRO A 166 7.48 -2.05 18.53
C PRO A 166 7.30 -0.58 18.13
N ARG A 167 8.21 0.28 18.57
CA ARG A 167 8.27 1.68 18.12
C ARG A 167 9.31 1.87 17.02
N PRO A 168 9.18 2.89 16.16
CA PRO A 168 10.26 3.33 15.29
C PRO A 168 11.40 3.96 16.11
N ASN A 169 12.57 4.09 15.49
CA ASN A 169 13.73 4.79 16.04
C ASN A 169 13.63 6.33 15.90
N TRP A 170 12.41 6.90 16.02
CA TRP A 170 12.25 8.36 16.02
C TRP A 170 12.97 9.01 17.21
N PRO A 171 13.31 10.31 17.12
CA PRO A 171 13.96 11.02 18.22
C PRO A 171 13.06 11.08 19.46
N THR A 172 13.59 10.65 20.61
CA THR A 172 13.00 10.86 21.93
C THR A 172 14.11 11.17 22.93
N ASN A 173 13.88 12.17 23.79
CA ASN A 173 14.79 12.54 24.87
C ASN A 173 14.30 12.01 26.24
N TYR A 174 13.31 11.11 26.24
CA TYR A 174 12.68 10.61 27.44
C TYR A 174 13.21 9.23 27.82
N ALA A 175 13.95 9.17 28.93
CA ALA A 175 14.68 7.97 29.35
C ALA A 175 13.80 6.76 29.68
N ARG A 176 12.48 6.96 29.87
CA ARG A 176 11.53 5.91 30.30
C ARG A 176 10.84 5.18 29.15
N VAL A 177 11.11 5.55 27.90
CA VAL A 177 10.61 4.81 26.72
C VAL A 177 11.31 3.46 26.62
N ASP A 178 10.60 2.38 26.93
CA ASP A 178 11.17 1.06 27.25
C ASP A 178 10.62 -0.09 26.37
N VAL A 179 9.81 0.23 25.36
CA VAL A 179 9.41 -0.73 24.32
C VAL A 179 10.52 -0.94 23.27
N PRO A 180 10.62 -2.15 22.67
CA PRO A 180 11.60 -2.43 21.62
C PRO A 180 11.50 -1.48 20.43
N ILE A 181 12.65 -1.16 19.86
CA ILE A 181 12.77 -0.42 18.59
C ILE A 181 12.78 -1.42 17.44
N SER A 182 12.04 -1.14 16.37
CA SER A 182 12.21 -1.80 15.09
C SER A 182 12.78 -0.83 14.06
N THR A 183 13.69 -1.35 13.22
CA THR A 183 14.19 -0.70 12.00
C THR A 183 14.05 -1.63 10.80
N SER A 184 13.29 -2.72 10.95
CA SER A 184 13.01 -3.69 9.90
C SER A 184 11.75 -3.28 9.13
N PRO A 185 11.75 -3.33 7.79
CA PRO A 185 10.56 -3.11 6.98
C PRO A 185 9.39 -4.03 7.35
N PRO A 186 8.19 -3.50 7.65
CA PRO A 186 6.98 -4.31 7.71
C PRO A 186 6.50 -4.67 6.29
N LEU A 187 6.25 -5.96 6.04
CA LEU A 187 5.83 -6.49 4.73
C LEU A 187 4.34 -6.83 4.65
N HIS A 188 3.58 -6.64 5.73
CA HIS A 188 2.12 -6.66 5.77
C HIS A 188 1.60 -5.99 7.05
N GLU A 189 0.29 -5.77 7.17
CA GLU A 189 -0.30 -4.97 8.26
C GLU A 189 -0.18 -5.59 9.66
N GLU A 190 -0.03 -6.91 9.77
CA GLU A 190 0.27 -7.61 11.04
C GLU A 190 1.76 -7.92 11.25
N ASP A 191 2.65 -7.42 10.38
CA ASP A 191 4.10 -7.57 10.51
C ASP A 191 4.60 -6.42 11.40
N TYR A 192 4.48 -6.59 12.72
CA TYR A 192 4.73 -5.53 13.71
C TYR A 192 6.20 -5.09 13.73
N ASN A 193 6.53 -4.21 12.80
CA ASN A 193 7.87 -3.75 12.46
C ASN A 193 7.79 -2.30 11.94
N ALA A 194 8.94 -1.63 11.89
CA ALA A 194 9.02 -0.23 11.47
C ALA A 194 10.26 0.00 10.60
N PHE A 195 10.11 0.72 9.50
CA PHE A 195 11.25 1.29 8.80
C PHE A 195 12.03 2.23 9.70
N SER A 196 13.35 2.31 9.49
CA SER A 196 14.16 3.37 10.07
C SER A 196 13.54 4.74 9.76
N PHE A 197 13.23 5.50 10.80
CA PHE A 197 12.51 6.77 10.73
C PHE A 197 13.20 7.78 9.78
N SER A 198 14.54 7.75 9.71
CA SER A 198 15.33 8.56 8.78
C SER A 198 14.99 8.35 7.29
N LEU A 199 14.43 7.20 6.91
CA LEU A 199 14.04 6.87 5.54
C LEU A 199 12.62 7.33 5.20
N TRP A 200 11.79 7.69 6.19
CA TRP A 200 10.37 7.94 5.98
C TRP A 200 10.10 9.06 4.95
N LYS A 201 10.94 10.10 4.96
CA LYS A 201 10.87 11.21 4.00
C LYS A 201 11.02 10.81 2.53
N GLN A 202 11.59 9.64 2.26
CA GLN A 202 11.73 9.12 0.90
C GLN A 202 10.41 8.59 0.34
N PHE A 203 9.48 8.18 1.20
CA PHE A 203 8.20 7.60 0.79
C PHE A 203 7.10 8.66 0.63
N GLY A 204 7.29 9.85 1.19
CA GLY A 204 6.36 10.96 1.07
C GLY A 204 6.12 11.70 2.38
N GLN A 205 5.13 12.57 2.39
CA GLN A 205 4.77 13.41 3.55
C GLN A 205 3.31 13.29 3.95
N GLU A 206 2.46 12.76 3.08
CA GLU A 206 1.09 12.45 3.43
C GLU A 206 1.06 11.13 4.21
N ILE A 207 0.29 11.09 5.30
CA ILE A 207 0.23 9.93 6.17
C ILE A 207 -1.18 9.34 6.17
N LEU A 208 -1.27 8.02 6.02
CA LEU A 208 -2.48 7.24 6.27
C LEU A 208 -2.35 6.55 7.62
N LEU A 209 -3.18 6.98 8.57
CA LEU A 209 -3.34 6.36 9.88
C LEU A 209 -4.42 5.29 9.75
N LYS A 210 -4.01 4.03 9.70
CA LYS A 210 -4.90 2.87 9.57
C LYS A 210 -4.95 2.11 10.89
N SER A 211 -6.10 1.56 11.26
CA SER A 211 -6.22 0.73 12.45
C SER A 211 -7.46 -0.14 12.41
N ASN A 212 -7.43 -1.34 13.00
CA ASN A 212 -8.60 -2.19 13.13
C ASN A 212 -9.45 -1.89 14.38
N ILE A 213 -9.06 -0.91 15.21
CA ILE A 213 -9.78 -0.52 16.43
C ILE A 213 -10.42 0.88 16.34
N MET A 214 -10.15 1.65 15.27
CA MET A 214 -10.63 3.02 15.15
C MET A 214 -10.71 3.52 13.69
N THR A 215 -11.33 4.69 13.51
CA THR A 215 -11.41 5.42 12.23
C THR A 215 -10.04 5.66 11.60
N TRP A 216 -9.97 5.49 10.28
CA TRP A 216 -8.77 5.81 9.50
C TRP A 216 -8.75 7.28 9.12
N PHE A 217 -7.57 7.88 9.17
CA PHE A 217 -7.37 9.28 8.80
C PHE A 217 -6.26 9.39 7.77
N ILE A 218 -6.46 10.30 6.81
CA ILE A 218 -5.43 10.74 5.88
C ILE A 218 -5.05 12.14 6.28
N CYS A 219 -3.77 12.38 6.57
CA CYS A 219 -3.28 13.67 7.03
C CYS A 219 -2.15 14.18 6.15
N SER A 220 -2.23 15.45 5.77
CA SER A 220 -1.21 16.17 5.02
C SER A 220 -0.54 17.22 5.91
N PRO A 221 0.73 17.56 5.67
CA PRO A 221 1.42 18.59 6.42
C PRO A 221 0.82 19.98 6.21
N ASP A 222 0.90 20.84 7.23
CA ASP A 222 0.64 22.28 7.15
C ASP A 222 1.83 23.00 7.83
N VAL A 223 1.64 23.55 9.03
CA VAL A 223 2.72 24.14 9.83
C VAL A 223 3.60 23.04 10.43
N GLY A 224 2.97 21.97 10.90
CA GLY A 224 3.60 20.77 11.41
C GLY A 224 3.70 19.68 10.34
N ASN A 225 4.61 18.75 10.57
CA ASN A 225 4.88 17.64 9.67
C ASN A 225 5.39 16.44 10.49
N PHE A 226 4.71 15.30 10.36
CA PHE A 226 5.05 14.10 11.11
C PHE A 226 6.36 13.48 10.65
N VAL A 227 6.58 13.42 9.33
CA VAL A 227 7.74 12.79 8.69
C VAL A 227 9.01 13.62 8.89
N GLU A 228 8.90 14.95 8.79
CA GLU A 228 10.00 15.88 9.08
C GLU A 228 10.20 16.12 10.58
N TRP A 229 9.42 15.45 11.43
CA TRP A 229 9.48 15.60 12.89
C TRP A 229 9.42 17.08 13.31
N LYS A 230 8.34 17.76 12.94
CA LYS A 230 8.10 19.19 13.20
C LYS A 230 6.72 19.40 13.82
N ASP A 231 6.70 19.95 15.04
CA ASP A 231 5.45 20.27 15.73
C ASP A 231 4.61 21.28 14.96
N GLY A 232 3.29 21.16 15.05
CA GLY A 232 2.37 22.16 14.52
C GLY A 232 1.09 21.57 13.98
N ARG A 233 0.32 22.42 13.30
CA ARG A 233 -0.94 22.02 12.69
C ARG A 233 -0.70 21.10 11.51
N ILE A 234 -1.61 20.14 11.34
CA ILE A 234 -1.71 19.26 10.17
C ILE A 234 -3.17 19.27 9.70
N SER A 235 -3.42 18.91 8.44
CA SER A 235 -4.77 18.81 7.91
C SER A 235 -5.13 17.34 7.73
N CYS A 236 -6.17 16.86 8.42
CA CYS A 236 -6.63 15.48 8.28
C CYS A 236 -8.06 15.40 7.73
N LYS A 237 -8.36 14.32 7.02
CA LYS A 237 -9.70 13.89 6.61
C LYS A 237 -9.94 12.45 7.07
N ALA A 238 -11.18 12.12 7.45
CA ALA A 238 -11.55 10.73 7.70
C ALA A 238 -11.60 9.97 6.36
N SER A 239 -11.05 8.76 6.33
CA SER A 239 -11.02 7.90 5.13
C SER A 239 -11.97 6.71 5.26
N LYS A 240 -12.02 6.06 6.43
CA LYS A 240 -12.86 4.89 6.68
C LYS A 240 -13.25 4.77 8.14
N LEU A 241 -14.54 4.59 8.41
CA LEU A 241 -15.04 4.30 9.76
C LEU A 241 -14.91 2.80 10.04
N ILE A 242 -14.23 2.44 11.13
CA ILE A 242 -14.04 1.05 11.56
C ILE A 242 -14.85 0.72 12.81
N SER A 243 -15.04 1.70 13.70
CA SER A 243 -15.85 1.52 14.90
C SER A 243 -17.33 1.59 14.58
N LYS A 244 -18.13 0.71 15.20
CA LYS A 244 -19.61 0.84 15.26
C LYS A 244 -20.08 2.07 16.06
N VAL A 245 -19.14 2.80 16.66
CA VAL A 245 -19.39 4.04 17.40
C VAL A 245 -19.44 5.17 16.37
N GLN A 246 -20.64 5.68 16.11
CA GLN A 246 -20.83 6.94 15.39
C GLN A 246 -20.50 8.09 16.33
N CYS A 247 -19.44 8.84 16.05
CA CYS A 247 -19.12 10.02 16.84
C CYS A 247 -19.97 11.20 16.35
N VAL A 248 -20.60 11.93 17.28
CA VAL A 248 -21.50 13.06 16.95
C VAL A 248 -20.73 14.28 16.42
N ASN A 249 -19.38 14.28 16.47
CA ASN A 249 -18.51 15.34 15.98
C ASN A 249 -17.16 14.77 15.51
N ASP A 250 -17.15 14.11 14.34
CA ASP A 250 -15.97 13.54 13.66
C ASP A 250 -15.04 14.63 13.09
N SER A 251 -14.64 15.61 13.89
CA SER A 251 -13.57 16.52 13.48
C SER A 251 -12.25 15.73 13.42
N PRO A 252 -11.60 15.63 12.25
CA PRO A 252 -10.32 14.96 12.14
C PRO A 252 -9.28 15.64 13.06
N PRO A 253 -8.25 14.90 13.52
CA PRO A 253 -7.15 15.51 14.24
C PRO A 253 -6.49 16.59 13.39
N ASN A 254 -5.88 17.58 14.03
CA ASN A 254 -5.37 18.76 13.33
C ASN A 254 -4.05 19.28 13.89
N GLU A 255 -3.43 18.59 14.84
CA GLU A 255 -2.14 18.98 15.40
C GLU A 255 -1.27 17.75 15.65
N PHE A 256 -0.02 17.84 15.21
CA PHE A 256 1.04 16.90 15.53
C PHE A 256 1.96 17.49 16.61
N LYS A 257 2.32 16.64 17.59
CA LYS A 257 3.34 16.91 18.61
C LYS A 257 4.32 15.75 18.71
N ARG A 258 5.61 16.08 18.74
CA ARG A 258 6.74 15.17 18.93
C ARG A 258 6.80 14.61 20.34
N ALA A 259 7.65 13.59 20.49
CA ALA A 259 7.96 12.95 21.77
C ALA A 259 8.97 13.75 22.61
N GLU A 260 8.65 15.01 22.95
CA GLU A 260 9.50 15.85 23.82
C GLU A 260 9.08 15.69 25.28
N HIS A 261 9.94 15.06 26.10
CA HIS A 261 9.66 14.73 27.51
C HIS A 261 8.39 13.89 27.72
N THR A 262 8.00 13.12 26.70
CA THR A 262 6.83 12.23 26.72
C THR A 262 7.21 10.85 26.20
N CYS A 263 6.34 9.87 26.42
CA CYS A 263 6.59 8.49 26.01
C CYS A 263 6.42 8.23 24.50
N GLY A 264 5.99 9.24 23.74
CA GLY A 264 5.79 9.12 22.31
C GLY A 264 5.13 10.33 21.66
N PRO A 265 5.06 10.34 20.32
CA PRO A 265 4.38 11.38 19.56
C PRO A 265 2.86 11.32 19.73
N ARG A 266 2.22 12.46 19.47
CA ARG A 266 0.77 12.65 19.61
C ARG A 266 0.19 13.29 18.37
N ILE A 267 -0.96 12.79 17.94
CA ILE A 267 -1.82 13.42 16.94
C ILE A 267 -3.16 13.70 17.63
N LYS A 268 -3.54 14.97 17.71
CA LYS A 268 -4.66 15.42 18.52
C LYS A 268 -5.55 16.40 17.74
N GLY A 269 -6.80 16.52 18.17
CA GLY A 269 -7.79 17.43 17.60
C GLY A 269 -8.51 18.21 18.71
N TYR A 270 -8.50 19.54 18.64
CA TYR A 270 -9.29 20.45 19.51
C TYR A 270 -9.42 20.01 20.99
N GLY A 271 -8.30 19.75 21.67
CA GLY A 271 -8.26 19.37 23.08
C GLY A 271 -8.43 17.87 23.38
N VAL A 272 -8.64 17.03 22.36
CA VAL A 272 -8.77 15.57 22.47
C VAL A 272 -7.55 14.89 21.86
N LEU A 273 -6.99 13.92 22.58
CA LEU A 273 -5.88 13.11 22.12
C LEU A 273 -6.41 11.92 21.30
N ASN A 274 -6.39 12.03 19.96
CA ASN A 274 -6.87 10.97 19.07
C ASN A 274 -5.89 9.80 19.02
N PHE A 275 -4.62 10.10 18.77
CA PHE A 275 -3.52 9.16 18.79
C PHE A 275 -2.46 9.60 19.78
N TYR A 276 -2.07 8.67 20.64
CA TYR A 276 -0.85 8.77 21.41
C TYR A 276 -0.10 7.46 21.29
N PHE A 277 1.05 7.54 20.65
CA PHE A 277 1.92 6.41 20.36
C PHE A 277 2.89 6.17 21.52
N ASP A 278 2.31 5.88 22.68
CA ASP A 278 3.03 5.72 23.95
C ASP A 278 3.92 4.48 23.95
N GLY A 279 5.24 4.67 24.07
CA GLY A 279 6.23 3.60 24.16
C GLY A 279 6.76 3.32 25.59
N CYS A 280 6.09 3.79 26.64
CA CYS A 280 6.43 3.48 28.04
C CYS A 280 5.46 2.46 28.62
N LYS A 281 5.96 1.41 29.27
CA LYS A 281 5.11 0.42 29.97
C LYS A 281 4.85 0.74 31.45
N THR A 282 5.17 1.95 31.92
CA THR A 282 5.04 2.29 33.36
C THR A 282 4.58 3.71 33.68
N ASP A 283 4.52 4.63 32.72
CA ASP A 283 4.32 6.06 32.98
C ASP A 283 2.94 6.58 32.58
N ASP A 284 2.44 6.15 31.42
CA ASP A 284 1.25 6.68 30.77
C ASP A 284 0.60 5.54 29.97
N ASN A 285 -0.42 5.81 29.16
CA ASN A 285 -1.04 4.79 28.31
C ASN A 285 -1.32 5.31 26.89
N PRO A 286 -1.23 4.44 25.85
CA PRO A 286 -1.65 4.77 24.50
C PRO A 286 -3.07 5.33 24.47
N ASN A 287 -3.31 6.18 23.48
CA ASN A 287 -4.63 6.70 23.20
C ASN A 287 -5.00 6.44 21.75
N HIS A 288 -6.15 5.80 21.55
CA HIS A 288 -6.71 5.47 20.27
C HIS A 288 -8.21 5.79 20.30
N ASN A 289 -8.54 7.07 20.45
CA ASN A 289 -9.91 7.54 20.60
C ASN A 289 -10.50 7.99 19.24
N PRO A 290 -11.58 7.34 18.76
CA PRO A 290 -12.24 7.75 17.52
C PRO A 290 -13.06 9.05 17.66
N CYS A 291 -13.45 9.46 18.87
CA CYS A 291 -14.45 10.52 19.07
C CYS A 291 -13.97 11.73 19.90
N ARG A 292 -14.60 12.89 19.67
CA ARG A 292 -14.38 14.15 20.41
C ARG A 292 -15.11 14.25 21.76
N LEU A 293 -15.88 13.23 22.17
CA LEU A 293 -16.74 13.32 23.35
C LEU A 293 -15.93 13.24 24.66
N PRO A 294 -16.43 13.89 25.75
CA PRO A 294 -15.70 14.04 27.02
C PRO A 294 -15.49 12.73 27.78
N ASP A 295 -16.22 11.66 27.44
CA ASP A 295 -16.01 10.34 28.01
C ASP A 295 -14.97 9.58 27.21
N LYS A 296 -13.95 9.07 27.91
CA LYS A 296 -12.91 8.16 27.38
C LYS A 296 -13.58 6.92 26.78
N LEU A 297 -14.01 6.99 25.53
CA LEU A 297 -14.52 5.84 24.81
C LEU A 297 -13.37 4.85 24.66
N LEU A 298 -13.49 3.73 25.37
CA LEU A 298 -12.52 2.66 25.30
C LEU A 298 -12.58 2.01 23.91
N PRO A 299 -11.44 1.61 23.34
CA PRO A 299 -11.42 0.80 22.13
C PRO A 299 -12.25 -0.49 22.28
N PRO A 300 -12.77 -1.06 21.17
CA PRO A 300 -13.66 -2.22 21.23
C PRO A 300 -12.98 -3.43 21.89
N THR A 301 -13.67 -4.16 22.76
CA THR A 301 -13.05 -5.20 23.63
C THR A 301 -12.82 -6.56 22.96
N ASN A 302 -13.40 -6.81 21.78
CA ASN A 302 -13.33 -8.10 21.06
C ASN A 302 -12.73 -7.93 19.65
N VAL A 303 -11.52 -7.37 19.57
CA VAL A 303 -10.81 -7.18 18.30
C VAL A 303 -9.69 -8.21 18.22
N ASN A 304 -9.71 -9.04 17.16
CA ASN A 304 -8.62 -9.96 16.87
C ASN A 304 -7.38 -9.16 16.48
N ASN A 305 -6.24 -9.45 17.12
CA ASN A 305 -4.96 -8.80 16.85
C ASN A 305 -5.09 -7.26 16.77
N PRO A 306 -5.44 -6.57 17.86
CA PRO A 306 -5.64 -5.11 17.83
C PRO A 306 -4.33 -4.40 17.49
N HIS A 307 -4.35 -3.60 16.44
CA HIS A 307 -3.15 -2.99 15.88
C HIS A 307 -3.44 -1.66 15.14
N GLY A 308 -2.38 -0.97 14.76
CA GLY A 308 -2.43 0.15 13.85
C GLY A 308 -1.26 0.16 12.90
N ASN A 309 -1.43 0.87 11.80
CA ASN A 309 -0.45 1.03 10.75
C ASN A 309 -0.30 2.51 10.38
N ILE A 310 0.91 2.91 10.04
CA ILE A 310 1.21 4.19 9.40
C ILE A 310 1.78 3.89 8.03
N LEU A 311 1.16 4.50 7.01
CA LEU A 311 1.61 4.42 5.63
C LEU A 311 1.87 5.83 5.08
N LEU A 312 2.80 5.96 4.13
CA LEU A 312 3.23 7.24 3.54
C LEU A 312 3.07 7.28 2.01
N ARG A 313 2.80 8.47 1.46
CA ARG A 313 2.88 8.76 0.00
C ARG A 313 3.09 10.25 -0.32
#